data_AF-A0A645GGE7-F1
#
_entry.id   AF-A0A645GGE7-F1
#
_cell.length_a   1.000
_cell.length_b   1.000
_cell.length_c   1.000
_cell.angle_alpha   90.00
_cell.angle_beta   90.00
_cell.angle_gamma   90.00
#
_symmetry.space_group_name_H-M   'P 1'
#
loop_
_entity.id
_entity.type
_entity.pdbx_description
1 polymer ?
#
loop_
_entity_poly.entity_id
_entity_poly.type
_entity_poly.pdbx_seq_one_letter_code
_entity_poly.pdbx_strand_id
1 'polypeptide(L)'
;MLQLNRIVTPLDIVDMYHGLWRIEQTFRVTKSELEARPVFVSRKDRIGSHFLTCFISLLIVRILEHELHHEYSTEQIVLSLRKANVVQLDSTNFKTLYYDPVLRDLHGRMGIDFGLNIYSRSALRRMLAATKKQD
;
A
#
# COMPACT_ATOMS: atom_id res chain seq x y z
N MET A 1 -6.89 -12.13 -33.53
CA MET A 1 -8.27 -11.83 -33.08
C MET A 1 -8.40 -12.38 -31.67
N LEU A 2 -8.76 -11.56 -30.67
CA LEU A 2 -8.97 -12.04 -29.30
C LEU A 2 -10.20 -12.96 -29.29
N GLN A 3 -10.02 -14.24 -28.99
CA GLN A 3 -11.11 -15.19 -28.82
C GLN A 3 -11.37 -15.38 -27.33
N LEU A 4 -12.62 -15.21 -26.92
CA LEU A 4 -13.05 -15.44 -25.55
C LEU A 4 -13.54 -16.89 -25.41
N ASN A 5 -13.18 -17.54 -24.31
CA ASN A 5 -13.56 -18.95 -24.03
C ASN A 5 -15.02 -19.12 -23.58
N ARG A 6 -15.87 -18.10 -23.77
CA ARG A 6 -17.30 -18.16 -23.44
C ARG A 6 -18.10 -17.23 -24.36
N ILE A 7 -19.38 -17.55 -24.54
CA ILE A 7 -20.35 -16.64 -25.15
C ILE A 7 -20.54 -15.46 -24.18
N VAL A 8 -20.39 -14.24 -24.68
CA VAL A 8 -20.49 -13.00 -23.90
C VAL A 8 -21.69 -12.18 -24.36
N THR A 9 -22.43 -11.64 -23.40
CA THR A 9 -23.53 -10.71 -23.67
C THR A 9 -23.00 -9.28 -23.85
N PRO A 10 -23.80 -8.35 -24.41
CA PRO A 10 -23.42 -6.94 -24.47
C PRO A 10 -23.09 -6.33 -23.09
N LEU A 11 -23.78 -6.74 -22.02
CA LEU A 11 -23.46 -6.31 -20.66
C LEU A 11 -22.12 -6.86 -20.18
N ASP A 12 -21.81 -8.14 -20.43
CA ASP A 12 -20.50 -8.72 -20.10
C ASP A 12 -19.36 -7.92 -20.76
N ILE A 13 -19.57 -7.46 -22.00
CA ILE A 13 -18.58 -6.65 -22.72
C ILE A 13 -18.38 -5.31 -22.00
N VAL A 14 -19.46 -4.62 -21.63
CA VAL A 14 -19.39 -3.36 -20.87
C VAL A 14 -18.65 -3.54 -19.55
N ASP A 15 -18.97 -4.59 -18.79
CA ASP A 15 -18.31 -4.91 -17.51
C ASP A 15 -16.83 -5.22 -17.70
N MET A 16 -16.47 -5.96 -18.76
CA MET A 16 -15.08 -6.21 -19.11
C MET A 16 -14.32 -4.91 -19.41
N TYR A 17 -14.92 -3.98 -20.17
CA TYR A 17 -14.34 -2.65 -20.41
C TYR A 17 -14.17 -1.83 -19.12
N HIS A 18 -15.11 -1.91 -18.17
CA HIS A 18 -14.93 -1.33 -16.84
C HIS A 18 -13.76 -1.97 -16.08
N GLY A 19 -13.54 -3.28 -16.25
CA GLY A 19 -12.39 -4.00 -15.70
C GLY A 19 -11.03 -3.51 -16.26
N LEU A 20 -10.97 -3.10 -17.53
CA LEU A 20 -9.74 -2.56 -18.14
C LEU A 20 -9.23 -1.32 -17.39
N TRP A 21 -10.13 -0.47 -16.90
CA TRP A 21 -9.73 0.70 -16.12
C TRP A 21 -8.95 0.32 -14.86
N ARG A 22 -9.34 -0.78 -14.18
CA ARG A 22 -8.63 -1.28 -12.99
C ARG A 22 -7.20 -1.71 -13.32
N ILE A 23 -7.01 -2.29 -14.51
CA ILE A 23 -5.70 -2.67 -15.04
C ILE A 23 -4.86 -1.41 -15.30
N GLU A 24 -5.45 -0.41 -15.96
CA GLU A 24 -4.77 0.86 -16.25
C GLU A 24 -4.35 1.59 -14.96
N GLN A 25 -5.25 1.69 -13.97
CA GLN A 25 -4.92 2.28 -12.67
C GLN A 25 -3.76 1.55 -11.98
N THR A 26 -3.74 0.21 -12.05
CA THR A 26 -2.63 -0.59 -11.52
C THR A 26 -1.31 -0.24 -12.19
N PHE A 27 -1.30 -0.12 -13.52
CA PHE A 27 -0.10 0.30 -14.23
C PHE A 27 0.31 1.74 -13.92
N ARG A 28 -0.64 2.65 -13.70
CA ARG A 28 -0.37 4.03 -13.32
C ARG A 28 0.33 4.09 -11.96
N VAL A 29 -0.27 3.47 -10.94
CA VAL A 29 0.30 3.38 -9.58
C VAL A 29 1.68 2.74 -9.58
N THR A 30 1.84 1.64 -10.31
CA THR A 30 3.12 0.91 -10.35
C THR A 30 4.24 1.75 -10.97
N LYS A 31 3.91 2.63 -11.91
CA LYS A 31 4.88 3.54 -12.56
C LYS A 31 5.14 4.79 -11.73
N SER A 32 4.11 5.44 -11.18
CA SER A 32 4.24 6.71 -10.46
C SER A 32 4.67 6.52 -9.01
N GLU A 33 3.99 5.64 -8.27
CA GLU A 33 4.19 5.52 -6.82
C GLU A 33 5.28 4.52 -6.46
N LEU A 34 5.40 3.44 -7.23
CA LEU A 34 6.30 2.32 -6.93
C LEU A 34 7.56 2.32 -7.81
N GLU A 35 7.72 3.33 -8.65
CA GLU A 35 8.90 3.56 -9.49
C GLU A 35 9.39 2.29 -10.24
N ALA A 36 8.45 1.43 -10.67
CA ALA A 36 8.80 0.26 -11.46
C ALA A 36 9.52 0.64 -12.76
N ARG A 37 9.38 1.90 -13.17
CA ARG A 37 10.25 2.60 -14.12
C ARG A 37 10.56 3.99 -13.55
N PRO A 38 11.78 4.53 -13.70
CA PRO A 38 12.92 3.99 -14.48
C PRO A 38 13.68 2.83 -13.79
N VAL A 39 14.17 1.87 -14.59
CA VAL A 39 14.97 0.74 -14.12
C VAL A 39 16.46 1.07 -14.35
N PHE A 40 17.18 1.42 -13.30
CA PHE A 40 18.60 1.80 -13.37
C PHE A 40 19.59 0.62 -13.22
N VAL A 41 19.10 -0.61 -13.47
CA VAL A 41 19.89 -1.84 -13.36
C VAL A 41 19.87 -2.61 -14.67
N SER A 42 21.01 -3.18 -15.05
CA SER A 42 21.20 -3.85 -16.35
C SER A 42 21.23 -5.38 -16.28
N ARG A 43 21.62 -5.95 -15.12
CA ARG A 43 21.73 -7.40 -14.94
C ARG A 43 20.33 -8.02 -14.77
N LYS A 44 20.03 -9.11 -15.49
CA LYS A 44 18.68 -9.71 -15.54
C LYS A 44 18.12 -10.07 -14.17
N ASP A 45 18.95 -10.61 -13.29
CA ASP A 45 18.59 -10.91 -11.90
C ASP A 45 18.21 -9.65 -11.11
N ARG A 46 18.98 -8.56 -11.24
CA ARG A 46 18.70 -7.27 -10.57
C ARG A 46 17.42 -6.63 -11.08
N ILE A 47 17.17 -6.74 -12.39
CA ILE A 47 15.91 -6.31 -13.00
C ILE A 47 14.75 -7.11 -12.40
N GLY A 48 14.88 -8.43 -12.30
CA GLY A 48 13.90 -9.31 -11.67
C GLY A 48 13.60 -8.91 -10.22
N SER A 49 14.63 -8.66 -9.41
CA SER A 49 14.47 -8.24 -8.01
C SER A 49 13.76 -6.89 -7.87
N HIS A 50 14.06 -5.91 -8.74
CA HIS A 50 13.36 -4.62 -8.76
C HIS A 50 11.86 -4.81 -8.99
N PHE A 51 11.50 -5.52 -10.07
CA PHE A 51 10.10 -5.78 -10.39
C PHE A 51 9.39 -6.59 -9.30
N LEU A 52 10.06 -7.57 -8.71
CA LEU A 52 9.51 -8.34 -7.60
C LEU A 52 9.19 -7.44 -6.41
N THR A 53 10.09 -6.52 -6.08
CA THR A 53 9.91 -5.58 -4.96
C THR A 53 8.73 -4.65 -5.25
N CYS A 54 8.66 -4.06 -6.45
CA CYS A 54 7.52 -3.25 -6.87
C CYS A 54 6.21 -4.04 -6.82
N PHE A 55 6.21 -5.32 -7.21
CA PHE A 55 5.03 -6.17 -7.18
C PHE A 55 4.56 -6.48 -5.75
N ILE A 56 5.49 -6.78 -4.84
CA ILE A 56 5.16 -6.98 -3.41
C ILE A 56 4.59 -5.70 -2.82
N SER A 57 5.20 -4.54 -3.11
CA SER A 57 4.68 -3.24 -2.65
C SER A 57 3.28 -2.97 -3.20
N LEU A 58 3.01 -3.28 -4.47
CA LEU A 58 1.69 -3.16 -5.07
C LEU A 58 0.66 -4.05 -4.36
N LEU A 59 1.03 -5.30 -4.07
CA LEU A 59 0.16 -6.24 -3.36
C LEU A 59 -0.22 -5.70 -1.98
N ILE A 60 0.75 -5.19 -1.22
CA ILE A 60 0.50 -4.59 0.11
C ILE A 60 -0.48 -3.42 -0.02
N VAL A 61 -0.26 -2.53 -0.99
CA VAL A 61 -1.14 -1.38 -1.23
C VAL A 61 -2.56 -1.83 -1.60
N ARG A 62 -2.73 -2.87 -2.42
CA ARG A 62 -4.05 -3.42 -2.76
C ARG A 62 -4.75 -4.04 -1.55
N ILE A 63 -4.01 -4.68 -0.65
CA ILE A 63 -4.55 -5.18 0.62
C ILE A 63 -5.05 -4.00 1.46
N LEU A 64 -4.25 -2.94 1.59
CA LEU A 64 -4.66 -1.75 2.36
C LEU A 64 -5.89 -1.07 1.78
N GLU A 65 -6.00 -0.95 0.46
CA GLU A 65 -7.22 -0.43 -0.19
C GLU A 65 -8.45 -1.28 0.11
N HIS A 66 -8.29 -2.61 0.12
CA HIS A 66 -9.38 -3.52 0.43
C HIS A 66 -9.83 -3.40 1.90
N GLU A 67 -8.88 -3.35 2.83
CA GLU A 67 -9.16 -3.13 4.25
C GLU A 67 -9.86 -1.79 4.51
N LEU A 68 -9.48 -0.75 3.75
CA LEU A 68 -10.12 0.57 3.76
C LEU A 68 -11.38 0.65 2.89
N HIS A 69 -11.92 -0.49 2.44
CA HIS A 69 -13.13 -0.59 1.61
C HIS A 69 -13.16 0.33 0.38
N HIS A 70 -11.99 0.61 -0.20
CA HIS A 70 -11.85 1.51 -1.35
C HIS A 70 -12.36 2.95 -1.10
N GLU A 71 -12.43 3.40 0.15
CA GLU A 71 -12.84 4.78 0.51
C GLU A 71 -11.77 5.82 0.11
N TYR A 72 -10.51 5.39 -0.01
CA TYR A 72 -9.37 6.24 -0.36
C TYR A 72 -8.69 5.77 -1.64
N SER A 73 -8.14 6.71 -2.40
CA SER A 73 -7.32 6.38 -3.56
C SER A 73 -5.97 5.79 -3.15
N THR A 74 -5.38 4.98 -4.02
CA THR A 74 -4.02 4.44 -3.83
C THR A 74 -3.01 5.54 -3.47
N GLU A 75 -3.08 6.67 -4.17
CA GLU A 75 -2.18 7.80 -3.98
C GLU A 75 -2.33 8.41 -2.58
N GLN A 76 -3.57 8.58 -2.10
CA GLN A 76 -3.82 9.09 -0.75
C GLN A 76 -3.23 8.17 0.32
N ILE A 77 -3.41 6.86 0.17
CA ILE A 77 -2.87 5.86 1.11
C ILE A 77 -1.33 5.93 1.13
N VAL A 78 -0.69 5.89 -0.04
CA VAL A 78 0.77 5.95 -0.15
C VAL A 78 1.32 7.26 0.41
N LEU A 79 0.71 8.40 0.09
CA LEU A 79 1.14 9.71 0.59
C LEU A 79 0.97 9.83 2.10
N SER A 80 -0.13 9.33 2.64
CA SER A 80 -0.39 9.31 4.08
C SER A 80 0.67 8.49 4.83
N LEU A 81 0.92 7.26 4.37
CA LEU A 81 1.94 6.38 4.95
C LEU A 81 3.35 6.95 4.82
N ARG A 82 3.70 7.59 3.69
CA ARG A 82 4.98 8.30 3.53
C ARG A 82 5.16 9.44 4.53
N LYS A 83 4.07 10.10 4.93
CA LYS A 83 4.07 11.20 5.90
C LYS A 83 4.03 10.72 7.34
N ALA A 84 3.67 9.47 7.60
CA ALA A 84 3.59 8.84 8.92
C ALA A 84 4.98 8.61 9.57
N ASN A 85 5.79 9.67 9.63
CA ASN A 85 7.13 9.64 10.20
C ASN A 85 7.11 9.99 11.68
N VAL A 86 8.08 9.43 12.40
CA VAL A 86 8.34 9.72 13.81
C VAL A 86 9.71 10.37 13.97
N VAL A 87 9.79 11.36 14.85
CA VAL A 87 11.05 12.03 15.24
C VAL A 87 11.42 11.60 16.64
N GLN A 88 12.69 11.23 16.82
CA GLN A 88 13.25 10.95 18.12
C GLN A 88 13.41 12.25 18.92
N LEU A 89 12.72 12.37 20.06
CA LEU A 89 12.85 13.52 20.96
C LEU A 89 13.99 13.34 21.95
N ASP A 90 14.19 12.11 22.42
CA ASP A 90 15.26 11.73 23.35
C ASP A 90 15.66 10.26 23.14
N SER A 91 16.52 9.69 24.00
CA SER A 91 16.98 8.29 23.87
C SER A 91 15.86 7.23 23.98
N THR A 92 14.67 7.62 24.44
CA THR A 92 13.56 6.74 24.80
C THR A 92 12.22 7.07 24.15
N ASN A 93 12.01 8.30 23.67
CA ASN A 93 10.73 8.83 23.24
C ASN A 93 10.78 9.31 21.79
N PHE A 94 9.70 9.03 21.07
CA PHE A 94 9.50 9.35 19.67
C PHE A 94 8.17 10.07 19.51
N LYS A 95 8.11 11.11 18.69
CA LYS A 95 6.91 11.90 18.43
C LYS A 95 6.46 11.76 16.99
N THR A 96 5.17 11.59 16.77
CA THR A 96 4.55 11.63 15.44
C THR A 96 4.47 13.06 14.93
N LEU A 97 4.79 13.25 13.64
CA LEU A 97 4.70 14.56 13.02
C LEU A 97 3.39 14.78 12.25
N TYR A 98 2.71 13.70 11.89
CA TYR A 98 1.59 13.73 10.97
C TYR A 98 0.52 12.74 11.37
N TYR A 99 -0.73 13.16 11.23
CA TYR A 99 -1.90 12.33 11.43
C TYR A 99 -3.05 12.82 10.55
N ASP A 100 -3.70 11.91 9.83
CA ASP A 100 -4.78 12.21 8.90
C ASP A 100 -5.93 11.18 9.01
N PRO A 101 -7.04 11.34 8.28
CA PRO A 101 -8.15 10.38 8.31
C PRO A 101 -7.75 8.96 7.87
N VAL A 102 -6.83 8.82 6.92
CA VAL A 102 -6.38 7.51 6.44
C VAL A 102 -5.68 6.73 7.56
N LEU A 103 -4.76 7.37 8.29
CA LEU A 103 -4.08 6.75 9.43
C LEU A 103 -5.03 6.42 10.58
N ARG A 104 -6.08 7.23 10.75
CA ARG A 104 -7.13 6.97 11.74
C ARG A 104 -7.94 5.72 11.40
N ASP A 105 -8.35 5.59 10.14
CA ASP A 105 -9.14 4.44 9.71
C ASP A 105 -8.29 3.17 9.68
N LEU A 106 -7.02 3.27 9.28
CA LEU A 106 -6.06 2.18 9.41
C LEU A 106 -5.86 1.75 10.87
N HIS A 107 -5.78 2.71 11.79
CA HIS A 107 -5.71 2.39 13.22
C HIS A 107 -6.97 1.66 13.70
N GLY A 108 -8.16 2.17 13.36
CA GLY A 108 -9.43 1.56 13.79
C GLY A 108 -9.65 0.15 13.24
N ARG A 109 -9.14 -0.15 12.03
CA ARG A 109 -9.36 -1.43 11.35
C ARG A 109 -8.25 -2.45 11.60
N MET A 110 -6.99 -2.02 11.56
CA MET A 110 -5.82 -2.92 11.69
C MET A 110 -5.24 -2.95 13.11
N GLY A 111 -5.70 -2.07 14.01
CA GLY A 111 -5.17 -1.97 15.37
C GLY A 111 -3.74 -1.44 15.45
N ILE A 112 -3.21 -0.85 14.37
CA ILE A 112 -1.87 -0.28 14.34
C ILE A 112 -1.96 1.15 14.89
N ASP A 113 -1.26 1.44 15.99
CA ASP A 113 -1.21 2.81 16.53
C ASP A 113 -0.38 3.71 15.61
N PHE A 114 -1.06 4.63 14.93
CA PHE A 114 -0.42 5.72 14.17
C PHE A 114 -0.57 7.09 14.86
N GLY A 115 -1.50 7.22 15.83
CA GLY A 115 -1.96 8.51 16.36
C GLY A 115 -1.39 8.95 17.72
N LEU A 116 -0.51 8.19 18.38
CA LEU A 116 0.04 8.64 19.65
C LEU A 116 0.99 9.83 19.42
N ASN A 117 0.78 10.90 20.19
CA ASN A 117 1.65 12.08 20.17
C ASN A 117 3.09 11.73 20.59
N ILE A 118 3.27 10.76 21.49
CA ILE A 118 4.58 10.29 21.94
C ILE A 118 4.55 8.77 22.14
N TYR A 119 5.45 8.05 21.46
CA TYR A 119 5.75 6.65 21.69
C TYR A 119 7.01 6.49 22.51
N SER A 120 6.97 5.66 23.56
CA SER A 120 8.18 5.19 24.20
C SER A 120 8.79 4.02 23.43
N ARG A 121 10.10 3.80 23.59
CA ARG A 121 10.82 2.68 22.99
C ARG A 121 10.25 1.33 23.45
N SER A 122 9.77 1.24 24.68
CA SER A 122 9.10 0.04 25.18
C SER A 122 7.72 -0.17 24.54
N ALA A 123 6.96 0.91 24.31
CA ALA A 123 5.68 0.84 23.60
C ALA A 123 5.86 0.36 22.15
N LEU A 124 6.81 0.93 21.40
CA LEU A 124 7.12 0.49 20.03
C LEU A 124 7.53 -1.00 20.00
N ARG A 125 8.34 -1.45 20.96
CA ARG A 125 8.71 -2.88 21.07
C ARG A 125 7.51 -3.77 21.37
N ARG A 126 6.56 -3.31 22.19
CA ARG A 126 5.31 -4.05 22.46
C ARG A 126 4.43 -4.13 21.22
N MET A 127 4.27 -3.04 20.48
CA MET A 127 3.51 -3.02 19.22
C MET A 127 4.12 -4.00 18.21
N LEU A 128 5.45 -3.95 17.98
CA LEU A 128 6.15 -4.88 17.10
C LEU A 128 6.00 -6.34 17.55
N ALA A 129 5.96 -6.59 18.86
CA ALA A 129 5.74 -7.94 19.40
C ALA A 129 4.29 -8.42 19.19
N ALA A 130 3.30 -7.53 19.28
CA ALA A 130 1.90 -7.85 19.04
C ALA A 130 1.66 -8.30 17.59
N THR A 131 2.31 -7.65 16.62
CA THR A 131 2.22 -8.03 15.19
C THR A 131 2.78 -9.43 14.90
N LYS A 132 3.69 -9.95 15.74
CA LYS A 132 4.25 -11.30 15.57
C LYS A 132 3.37 -12.42 16.15
N LYS A 133 2.36 -12.07 16.94
CA LYS A 133 1.66 -12.99 17.84
C LYS A 133 0.23 -13.32 17.40
N GLN A 134 -0.05 -13.23 16.10
CA GLN A 134 -1.29 -13.74 15.53
C GLN A 134 -1.05 -15.14 14.99
N ASP A 135 -1.65 -16.12 15.67
CA ASP A 135 -1.85 -17.50 15.22
C ASP A 135 -2.82 -17.55 14.02
#